data_AF-A0A1U7WWX7-F1
#
_entry.id   AF-A0A1U7WWX7-F1
#
_cell.length_a   1.000
_cell.length_b   1.000
_cell.length_c   1.000
_cell.angle_alpha   90.00
_cell.angle_beta   90.00
_cell.angle_gamma   90.00
#
_symmetry.space_group_name_H-M   'P 1'
#
loop_
_entity.id
_entity.type
_entity.pdbx_description
1 polymer ?
#
loop_
_entity_poly.entity_id
_entity_poly.type
_entity_poly.pdbx_seq_one_letter_code
_entity_poly.pdbx_strand_id
1 'polypeptide(L)'
;MEEKVKILAIIGAGAVLGSAATLAISKLLSNPMPINNQSVGKEYISEAVNSNELPQSKYNGMATPNLLTDEVVSEQLTRNIQFFGLEAQQKVTASYVVVIGLGGVGSHAASMLLRSGVGRLLLVDFDQVTVSSLNRHAVATREDVGTPKALCLKKHFQSIFPECHINAKVILYDSLSEEEILSGHPDFVLDCIDNIDTKVALLAACVRRGLKVLSATGAGARADPTRIRVADLRESTNDPLSRAVRHRLRKDHGIDGGIPVVFSLEKPKAKLLPFKGPSGEEENPSDYQIVPGFRVRIIPVLGTIPAIFGQVMASYVATQLAGLQVQMEPVVNFDTDHYRILHQRLIEHEELLYGTSMQVEMLKKLCTLPKSCGMGEVQGTYLLKMLGVQCGVL
;
A
#
# COMPACT_ATOMS: atom_id res chain seq x y z
N MET A 1 20.16 8.42 -62.80
CA MET A 1 19.51 7.08 -62.91
C MET A 1 20.29 6.02 -62.13
N GLU A 2 21.62 6.15 -61.95
CA GLU A 2 22.43 5.21 -61.18
C GLU A 2 22.21 5.23 -59.65
N GLU A 3 21.78 6.35 -59.07
CA GLU A 3 21.68 6.47 -57.60
C GLU A 3 20.44 5.78 -57.01
N LYS A 4 19.34 5.72 -57.78
CA LYS A 4 18.10 5.02 -57.38
C LYS A 4 18.23 3.49 -57.41
N VAL A 5 19.13 2.96 -58.25
CA VAL A 5 19.35 1.50 -58.37
C VAL A 5 20.16 0.96 -57.17
N LYS A 6 21.11 1.74 -56.64
CA LYS A 6 21.90 1.36 -55.45
C LYS A 6 21.06 1.30 -54.17
N ILE A 7 20.10 2.22 -54.01
CA ILE A 7 19.20 2.24 -52.84
C ILE A 7 18.21 1.06 -52.87
N LEU A 8 17.68 0.68 -54.03
CA LEU A 8 16.83 -0.52 -54.14
C LEU A 8 17.58 -1.82 -53.86
N ALA A 9 18.86 -1.93 -54.23
CA ALA A 9 19.66 -3.13 -53.97
C ALA A 9 19.94 -3.33 -52.46
N ILE A 10 20.15 -2.25 -51.71
CA ILE A 10 20.39 -2.30 -50.25
C ILE A 10 19.11 -2.69 -49.49
N ILE A 11 17.94 -2.19 -49.93
CA ILE A 11 16.65 -2.55 -49.33
C ILE A 11 16.27 -4.00 -49.66
N GLY A 12 16.56 -4.46 -50.89
CA GLY A 12 16.34 -5.85 -51.31
C GLY A 12 17.18 -6.87 -50.54
N ALA A 13 18.44 -6.56 -50.22
CA ALA A 13 19.30 -7.45 -49.44
C ALA A 13 18.89 -7.54 -47.95
N GLY A 14 18.40 -6.44 -47.36
CA GLY A 14 17.93 -6.42 -45.97
C GLY A 14 16.68 -7.26 -45.71
N ALA A 15 15.74 -7.29 -46.67
CA ALA A 15 14.50 -8.07 -46.54
C ALA A 15 14.72 -9.59 -46.63
N VAL A 16 15.71 -10.04 -47.41
CA VAL A 16 16.03 -11.47 -47.56
C VAL A 16 16.74 -12.03 -46.32
N LEU A 17 17.61 -11.25 -45.69
CA LEU A 17 18.30 -11.64 -44.45
C LEU A 17 17.34 -11.72 -43.23
N GLY A 18 16.37 -10.82 -43.12
CA GLY A 18 15.36 -10.87 -42.06
C GLY A 18 14.42 -12.08 -42.17
N SER A 19 14.11 -12.50 -43.40
CA SER A 19 13.24 -13.65 -43.67
C SER A 19 13.92 -14.98 -43.32
N ALA A 20 15.21 -15.12 -43.63
CA ALA A 20 15.99 -16.32 -43.32
C ALA A 20 16.23 -16.50 -41.82
N ALA A 21 16.47 -15.40 -41.07
CA ALA A 21 16.62 -15.44 -39.62
C ALA A 21 15.32 -15.86 -38.90
N THR A 22 14.16 -15.38 -39.39
CA THR A 22 12.85 -15.72 -38.81
C THR A 22 12.47 -17.18 -39.05
N LEU A 23 12.80 -17.73 -40.24
CA LEU A 23 12.60 -19.15 -40.54
C LEU A 23 13.54 -20.08 -39.78
N ALA A 24 14.79 -19.68 -39.52
CA ALA A 24 15.72 -20.44 -38.71
C ALA A 24 15.28 -20.52 -37.23
N ILE A 25 14.79 -19.41 -36.66
CA ILE A 25 14.26 -19.36 -35.29
C ILE A 25 12.95 -20.15 -35.18
N SER A 26 12.07 -20.08 -36.18
CA SER A 26 10.83 -20.87 -36.22
C SER A 26 11.11 -22.38 -36.28
N LYS A 27 12.12 -22.83 -37.03
CA LYS A 27 12.55 -24.24 -37.06
C LYS A 27 13.22 -24.71 -35.77
N LEU A 28 13.93 -23.82 -35.07
CA LEU A 28 14.55 -24.12 -33.78
C LEU A 28 13.50 -24.27 -32.66
N LEU A 29 12.38 -23.56 -32.76
CA LEU A 29 11.26 -23.61 -31.80
C LEU A 29 10.24 -24.73 -32.06
N SER A 30 10.36 -25.47 -33.18
CA SER A 30 9.35 -26.44 -33.63
C SER A 30 9.70 -27.92 -33.39
N ASN A 31 10.68 -28.23 -32.53
CA ASN A 31 10.96 -29.62 -32.16
C ASN A 31 10.26 -29.98 -30.82
N PRO A 32 9.19 -30.78 -30.83
CA PRO A 32 8.60 -31.30 -29.60
C PRO A 32 9.54 -32.34 -28.97
N MET A 33 10.01 -32.08 -27.75
CA MET A 33 10.67 -33.08 -26.92
C MET A 33 9.66 -34.16 -26.50
N PRO A 34 10.03 -35.46 -26.50
CA PRO A 34 9.12 -36.53 -26.14
C PRO A 34 8.84 -36.49 -24.63
N ILE A 35 7.55 -36.42 -24.28
CA ILE A 35 7.06 -36.55 -22.91
C ILE A 35 7.14 -38.03 -22.51
N ASN A 36 8.09 -38.35 -21.63
CA ASN A 36 8.14 -39.66 -20.98
C ASN A 36 7.34 -39.59 -19.68
N ASN A 37 6.18 -40.26 -19.68
CA ASN A 37 5.28 -40.38 -18.52
C ASN A 37 5.81 -41.42 -17.54
N GLN A 38 6.70 -41.03 -16.63
CA GLN A 38 7.00 -41.82 -15.41
C GLN A 38 7.23 -40.89 -14.21
N SER A 39 6.23 -40.87 -13.32
CA SER A 39 6.32 -40.67 -11.87
C SER A 39 7.39 -39.70 -11.32
N VAL A 40 7.22 -38.40 -11.53
CA VAL A 40 7.94 -37.34 -10.79
C VAL A 40 6.94 -36.63 -9.88
N GLY A 41 6.62 -37.26 -8.74
CA GLY A 41 5.57 -36.75 -7.85
C GLY A 41 5.71 -37.13 -6.38
N LYS A 42 6.84 -37.72 -5.96
CA LYS A 42 7.04 -38.14 -4.56
C LYS A 42 8.38 -37.78 -3.91
N GLU A 43 9.40 -37.36 -4.65
CA GLU A 43 10.72 -37.05 -4.05
C GLU A 43 10.90 -35.60 -3.60
N TYR A 44 10.12 -34.64 -4.12
CA TYR A 44 10.27 -33.23 -3.72
C TYR A 44 9.60 -32.85 -2.38
N ILE A 45 8.82 -33.75 -1.78
CA ILE A 45 8.11 -33.48 -0.52
C ILE A 45 8.85 -34.07 0.70
N SER A 46 9.78 -35.02 0.52
CA SER A 46 10.53 -35.60 1.65
C SER A 46 11.73 -34.79 2.12
N GLU A 47 12.33 -33.95 1.25
CA GLU A 47 13.50 -33.13 1.64
C GLU A 47 13.12 -31.81 2.32
N ALA A 48 11.87 -31.33 2.17
CA ALA A 48 11.40 -30.10 2.81
C ALA A 48 10.98 -30.27 4.29
N VAL A 49 10.91 -31.51 4.79
CA VAL A 49 10.35 -31.83 6.13
C VAL A 49 11.43 -32.20 7.16
N ASN A 50 12.69 -32.43 6.75
CA ASN A 50 13.71 -33.02 7.63
C ASN A 50 14.95 -32.14 7.92
N SER A 51 14.84 -30.81 7.82
CA SER A 51 15.88 -29.85 8.24
C SER A 51 15.48 -29.02 9.47
N ASN A 52 14.81 -29.67 10.44
CA ASN A 52 14.42 -29.09 11.73
C ASN A 52 15.40 -29.44 12.86
N GLU A 53 16.71 -29.35 12.59
CA GLU A 53 17.73 -29.28 13.65
C GLU A 53 18.49 -27.96 13.52
N LEU A 54 18.15 -27.02 14.40
CA LEU A 54 18.93 -25.82 14.65
C LEU A 54 20.32 -26.22 15.15
N PRO A 55 21.42 -25.82 14.47
CA PRO A 55 22.66 -25.63 15.19
C PRO A 55 22.47 -24.41 16.06
N GLN A 56 22.46 -24.60 17.39
CA GLN A 56 22.67 -23.51 18.34
C GLN A 56 24.06 -22.91 18.09
N SER A 57 24.14 -21.99 17.13
CA SER A 57 25.32 -21.16 16.93
C SER A 57 25.35 -20.12 18.04
N LYS A 58 26.38 -20.23 18.88
CA LYS A 58 26.84 -19.18 19.77
C LYS A 58 27.13 -17.92 18.95
N TYR A 59 26.16 -17.02 18.83
CA TYR A 59 26.40 -15.65 18.37
C TYR A 59 27.10 -14.85 19.47
N ASN A 60 28.38 -15.15 19.66
CA ASN A 60 29.31 -14.28 20.36
C ASN A 60 29.69 -13.14 19.40
N GLY A 61 29.06 -11.98 19.53
CA GLY A 61 29.67 -10.65 19.31
C GLY A 61 30.50 -10.37 18.04
N MET A 62 30.32 -11.11 16.94
CA MET A 62 30.97 -10.80 15.66
C MET A 62 30.17 -9.67 14.98
N ALA A 63 30.81 -8.52 14.80
CA ALA A 63 30.25 -7.42 14.02
C ALA A 63 29.77 -7.95 12.67
N THR A 64 28.52 -7.67 12.30
CA THR A 64 28.02 -7.96 10.96
C THR A 64 28.97 -7.33 9.95
N PRO A 65 29.48 -8.10 8.97
CA PRO A 65 30.40 -7.56 7.97
C PRO A 65 29.73 -6.34 7.32
N ASN A 66 30.48 -5.25 7.22
CA ASN A 66 29.99 -4.01 6.65
C ASN A 66 29.71 -4.24 5.15
N LEU A 67 28.42 -4.38 4.79
CA LEU A 67 28.01 -4.67 3.41
C LEU A 67 28.54 -3.63 2.40
N LEU A 68 28.79 -2.39 2.83
CA LEU A 68 29.28 -1.32 1.96
C LEU A 68 30.77 -1.42 1.61
N THR A 69 31.50 -2.39 2.15
CA THR A 69 32.87 -2.68 1.67
C THR A 69 32.89 -3.43 0.35
N ASP A 70 31.78 -4.07 -0.01
CA ASP A 70 31.60 -4.68 -1.33
C ASP A 70 31.37 -3.58 -2.38
N GLU A 71 32.15 -3.59 -3.45
CA GLU A 71 32.10 -2.56 -4.50
C GLU A 71 30.76 -2.56 -5.25
N VAL A 72 30.17 -3.73 -5.48
CA VAL A 72 28.88 -3.86 -6.18
C VAL A 72 27.75 -3.33 -5.31
N VAL A 73 27.75 -3.68 -4.02
CA VAL A 73 26.75 -3.17 -3.06
C VAL A 73 26.88 -1.66 -2.90
N SER A 74 28.11 -1.15 -2.78
CA SER A 74 28.37 0.28 -2.67
C SER A 74 27.89 1.05 -3.91
N GLU A 75 28.16 0.53 -5.11
CA GLU A 75 27.67 1.13 -6.36
C GLU A 75 26.14 1.06 -6.47
N GLN A 76 25.52 -0.08 -6.15
CA GLN A 76 24.06 -0.24 -6.15
C GLN A 76 23.37 0.77 -5.21
N LEU A 77 23.99 1.09 -4.07
CA LEU A 77 23.46 2.01 -3.07
C LEU A 77 24.01 3.44 -3.20
N THR A 78 24.78 3.75 -4.25
CA THR A 78 25.50 5.03 -4.42
C THR A 78 24.58 6.25 -4.26
N ARG A 79 23.35 6.20 -4.76
CA ARG A 79 22.38 7.29 -4.66
C ARG A 79 21.88 7.52 -3.24
N ASN A 80 21.70 6.45 -2.47
CA ASN A 80 21.32 6.57 -1.07
C ASN A 80 22.51 7.06 -0.24
N ILE A 81 23.73 6.59 -0.54
CA ILE A 81 24.96 7.06 0.11
C ILE A 81 25.17 8.55 -0.14
N GLN A 82 24.94 9.03 -1.36
CA GLN A 82 25.02 10.45 -1.70
C GLN A 82 23.95 11.29 -0.98
N PHE A 83 22.77 10.71 -0.72
CA PHE A 83 21.67 11.40 -0.06
C PHE A 83 21.80 11.43 1.47
N PHE A 84 22.09 10.28 2.11
CA PHE A 84 22.17 10.13 3.56
C PHE A 84 23.59 10.36 4.12
N GLY A 85 24.62 10.15 3.32
CA GLY A 85 25.99 9.97 3.77
C GLY A 85 26.31 8.51 4.13
N LEU A 86 27.60 8.16 4.10
CA LEU A 86 28.07 6.79 4.28
C LEU A 86 27.70 6.19 5.65
N GLU A 87 27.89 6.94 6.74
CA GLU A 87 27.60 6.47 8.11
C GLU A 87 26.11 6.17 8.29
N ALA A 88 25.23 7.04 7.78
CA ALA A 88 23.79 6.86 7.85
C ALA A 88 23.35 5.67 7.00
N GLN A 89 23.93 5.49 5.80
CA GLN A 89 23.67 4.31 4.99
C GLN A 89 24.11 3.01 5.69
N GLN A 90 25.24 3.03 6.41
CA GLN A 90 25.70 1.87 7.20
C GLN A 90 24.67 1.45 8.24
N LYS A 91 24.01 2.41 8.91
CA LYS A 91 22.91 2.13 9.85
C LYS A 91 21.74 1.45 9.15
N VAL A 92 21.33 1.95 7.97
CA VAL A 92 20.28 1.32 7.15
C VAL A 92 20.66 -0.12 6.78
N THR A 93 21.90 -0.35 6.33
CA THR A 93 22.36 -1.70 5.97
C THR A 93 22.51 -2.65 7.14
N ALA A 94 22.73 -2.15 8.36
CA ALA A 94 22.77 -2.97 9.57
C ALA A 94 21.38 -3.26 10.16
N SER A 95 20.32 -2.63 9.66
CA SER A 95 18.99 -2.67 10.27
C SER A 95 18.21 -3.96 9.98
N TYR A 96 17.37 -4.34 10.94
CA TYR A 96 16.40 -5.44 10.86
C TYR A 96 14.96 -4.93 10.87
N VAL A 97 14.23 -5.21 9.80
CA VAL A 97 12.82 -4.82 9.65
C VAL A 97 11.90 -6.03 9.47
N VAL A 98 10.78 -6.03 10.21
CA VAL A 98 9.71 -7.03 10.08
C VAL A 98 8.53 -6.41 9.34
N VAL A 99 8.03 -7.07 8.30
CA VAL A 99 6.85 -6.63 7.53
C VAL A 99 5.76 -7.69 7.63
N ILE A 100 4.62 -7.34 8.22
CA ILE A 100 3.48 -8.24 8.40
C ILE A 100 2.33 -7.79 7.48
N GLY A 101 1.86 -8.72 6.65
CA GLY A 101 0.90 -8.46 5.57
C GLY A 101 1.61 -8.01 4.30
N LEU A 102 1.63 -8.85 3.28
CA LEU A 102 2.38 -8.69 2.03
C LEU A 102 1.44 -8.52 0.84
N GLY A 103 0.28 -7.87 1.08
CA GLY A 103 -0.64 -7.43 0.03
C GLY A 103 -0.13 -6.20 -0.73
N GLY A 104 -1.05 -5.36 -1.21
CA GLY A 104 -0.69 -4.20 -2.04
C GLY A 104 0.09 -3.09 -1.32
N VAL A 105 0.09 -3.05 0.02
CA VAL A 105 0.89 -2.10 0.79
C VAL A 105 2.24 -2.70 1.16
N GLY A 106 2.23 -3.81 1.91
CA GLY A 106 3.44 -4.39 2.46
C GLY A 106 4.40 -4.95 1.42
N SER A 107 3.91 -5.48 0.28
CA SER A 107 4.81 -5.91 -0.81
C SER A 107 5.62 -4.74 -1.39
N HIS A 108 5.00 -3.56 -1.53
CA HIS A 108 5.65 -2.35 -2.01
C HIS A 108 6.58 -1.75 -0.96
N ALA A 109 6.18 -1.75 0.32
CA ALA A 109 7.02 -1.28 1.42
C ALA A 109 8.28 -2.14 1.54
N ALA A 110 8.14 -3.47 1.60
CA ALA A 110 9.25 -4.40 1.71
C ALA A 110 10.20 -4.30 0.50
N SER A 111 9.65 -4.17 -0.71
CA SER A 111 10.44 -4.03 -1.95
C SER A 111 11.30 -2.77 -1.93
N MET A 112 10.73 -1.65 -1.48
CA MET A 112 11.49 -0.39 -1.43
C MET A 112 12.47 -0.35 -0.25
N LEU A 113 12.17 -0.99 0.88
CA LEU A 113 13.13 -1.16 1.99
C LEU A 113 14.33 -2.01 1.58
N LEU A 114 14.10 -3.12 0.87
CA LEU A 114 15.16 -3.93 0.27
C LEU A 114 16.05 -3.08 -0.63
N ARG A 115 15.44 -2.34 -1.57
CA ARG A 115 16.15 -1.45 -2.51
C ARG A 115 16.84 -0.27 -1.83
N SER A 116 16.41 0.10 -0.62
CA SER A 116 17.06 1.11 0.19
C SER A 116 18.31 0.59 0.92
N GLY A 117 18.56 -0.72 0.85
CA GLY A 117 19.71 -1.39 1.43
C GLY A 117 19.47 -1.98 2.81
N VAL A 118 18.23 -2.12 3.29
CA VAL A 118 17.96 -2.79 4.58
C VAL A 118 18.55 -4.20 4.57
N GLY A 119 19.48 -4.49 5.50
CA GLY A 119 20.26 -5.73 5.45
C GLY A 119 19.53 -6.96 5.96
N ARG A 120 18.45 -6.80 6.73
CA ARG A 120 17.66 -7.94 7.21
C ARG A 120 16.17 -7.68 7.13
N LEU A 121 15.44 -8.59 6.48
CA LEU A 121 13.98 -8.55 6.35
C LEU A 121 13.34 -9.84 6.85
N LEU A 122 12.30 -9.71 7.68
CA LEU A 122 11.35 -10.79 7.95
C LEU A 122 10.02 -10.46 7.28
N LEU A 123 9.60 -11.32 6.34
CA LEU A 123 8.39 -11.20 5.56
C LEU A 123 7.34 -12.18 6.10
N VAL A 124 6.22 -11.68 6.61
CA VAL A 124 5.17 -12.50 7.22
C VAL A 124 3.84 -12.31 6.51
N ASP A 125 3.34 -13.38 5.88
CA ASP A 125 1.99 -13.43 5.30
C ASP A 125 1.58 -14.90 5.10
N PHE A 126 0.35 -15.24 5.48
CA PHE A 126 -0.21 -16.58 5.29
C PHE A 126 -0.88 -16.77 3.93
N ASP A 127 -1.20 -15.68 3.22
CA ASP A 127 -1.91 -15.71 1.96
C ASP A 127 -1.04 -16.18 0.79
N GLN A 128 -1.72 -16.64 -0.26
CA GLN A 128 -1.14 -16.91 -1.56
C GLN A 128 -1.38 -15.76 -2.54
N VAL A 129 -0.53 -15.68 -3.57
CA VAL A 129 -0.72 -14.78 -4.71
C VAL A 129 -1.93 -15.26 -5.50
N THR A 130 -2.92 -14.40 -5.66
CA THR A 130 -4.08 -14.64 -6.53
C THR A 130 -3.97 -13.83 -7.82
N VAL A 131 -4.73 -14.20 -8.85
CA VAL A 131 -4.82 -13.39 -10.10
C VAL A 131 -5.26 -11.95 -9.77
N SER A 132 -6.19 -11.77 -8.83
CA SER A 132 -6.65 -10.45 -8.38
C SER A 132 -5.62 -9.69 -7.54
N SER A 133 -4.55 -10.34 -7.07
CA SER A 133 -3.43 -9.67 -6.39
C SER A 133 -2.54 -8.90 -7.38
N LEU A 134 -2.48 -9.35 -8.64
CA LEU A 134 -1.56 -8.80 -9.67
C LEU A 134 -1.85 -7.35 -10.04
N ASN A 135 -3.02 -6.80 -9.70
CA ASN A 135 -3.32 -5.40 -9.94
C ASN A 135 -2.58 -4.44 -8.99
N ARG A 136 -1.98 -4.95 -7.90
CA ARG A 136 -1.41 -4.14 -6.82
C ARG A 136 -0.23 -4.74 -6.07
N HIS A 137 0.13 -6.00 -6.33
CA HIS A 137 1.27 -6.64 -5.66
C HIS A 137 2.58 -6.23 -6.34
N ALA A 138 3.63 -5.91 -5.56
CA ALA A 138 4.79 -5.19 -6.07
C ALA A 138 5.62 -5.92 -7.13
N VAL A 139 5.79 -7.24 -6.99
CA VAL A 139 6.69 -8.05 -7.84
C VAL A 139 6.04 -9.30 -8.42
N ALA A 140 4.81 -9.61 -8.01
CA ALA A 140 4.20 -10.87 -8.41
C ALA A 140 3.79 -10.83 -9.88
N THR A 141 4.04 -11.93 -10.56
CA THR A 141 3.70 -12.13 -11.97
C THR A 141 2.63 -13.21 -12.10
N ARG A 142 2.17 -13.49 -13.33
CA ARG A 142 1.22 -14.58 -13.59
C ARG A 142 1.78 -15.96 -13.18
N GLU A 143 3.09 -16.14 -13.23
CA GLU A 143 3.75 -17.40 -12.84
C GLU A 143 3.75 -17.61 -11.33
N ASP A 144 3.61 -16.54 -10.55
CA ASP A 144 3.61 -16.61 -9.09
C ASP A 144 2.24 -16.96 -8.51
N VAL A 145 1.17 -17.00 -9.32
CA VAL A 145 -0.19 -17.31 -8.86
C VAL A 145 -0.23 -18.70 -8.22
N GLY A 146 -0.76 -18.78 -7.00
CA GLY A 146 -0.80 -19.99 -6.17
C GLY A 146 0.42 -20.18 -5.26
N THR A 147 1.46 -19.34 -5.38
CA THR A 147 2.59 -19.37 -4.44
C THR A 147 2.31 -18.52 -3.20
N PRO A 148 2.80 -18.87 -2.00
CA PRO A 148 2.69 -18.02 -0.82
C PRO A 148 3.34 -16.65 -1.06
N LYS A 149 2.66 -15.55 -0.69
CA LYS A 149 3.13 -14.17 -0.94
C LYS A 149 4.51 -13.92 -0.31
N ALA A 150 4.74 -14.43 0.90
CA ALA A 150 6.01 -14.31 1.59
C ALA A 150 7.17 -14.99 0.82
N LEU A 151 6.93 -16.19 0.28
CA LEU A 151 7.92 -16.92 -0.52
C LEU A 151 8.12 -16.28 -1.91
N CYS A 152 7.04 -15.79 -2.53
CA CYS A 152 7.12 -15.03 -3.78
C CYS A 152 8.05 -13.82 -3.62
N LEU A 153 7.82 -12.98 -2.61
CA LEU A 153 8.69 -11.83 -2.35
C LEU A 153 10.12 -12.25 -2.05
N LYS A 154 10.34 -13.28 -1.21
CA LYS A 154 11.70 -13.77 -0.93
C LYS A 154 12.44 -14.16 -2.21
N LYS A 155 11.81 -14.95 -3.09
CA LYS A 155 12.38 -15.36 -4.39
C LYS A 155 12.77 -14.16 -5.24
N HIS A 156 11.87 -13.19 -5.40
CA HIS A 156 12.12 -11.98 -6.21
C HIS A 156 13.12 -11.02 -5.55
N PHE A 157 13.19 -10.97 -4.22
CA PHE A 157 14.12 -10.09 -3.51
C PHE A 157 15.55 -10.61 -3.57
N GLN A 158 15.74 -11.93 -3.54
CA GLN A 158 17.05 -12.56 -3.70
C GLN A 158 17.71 -12.25 -5.05
N SER A 159 16.94 -11.94 -6.10
CA SER A 159 17.51 -11.48 -7.38
C SER A 159 17.76 -9.97 -7.45
N ILE A 160 17.23 -9.19 -6.51
CA ILE A 160 17.37 -7.73 -6.46
C ILE A 160 18.54 -7.32 -5.55
N PHE A 161 18.66 -7.94 -4.37
CA PHE A 161 19.69 -7.62 -3.39
C PHE A 161 20.04 -8.89 -2.58
N PRO A 162 20.89 -9.78 -3.14
CA PRO A 162 21.20 -11.10 -2.56
C PRO A 162 21.92 -11.03 -1.21
N GLU A 163 22.55 -9.92 -0.88
CA GLU A 163 23.25 -9.68 0.38
C GLU A 163 22.29 -9.47 1.56
N CYS A 164 21.01 -9.14 1.29
CA CYS A 164 20.00 -9.02 2.32
C CYS A 164 19.64 -10.39 2.91
N HIS A 165 19.67 -10.49 4.25
CA HIS A 165 19.15 -11.65 4.96
C HIS A 165 17.62 -11.64 4.98
N ILE A 166 17.01 -12.41 4.08
CA ILE A 166 15.55 -12.46 3.91
C ILE A 166 14.98 -13.77 4.49
N ASN A 167 14.18 -13.63 5.54
CA ASN A 167 13.35 -14.71 6.08
C ASN A 167 11.91 -14.50 5.67
N ALA A 168 11.23 -15.59 5.31
CA ALA A 168 9.83 -15.58 4.93
C ALA A 168 9.09 -16.60 5.79
N LYS A 169 7.99 -16.18 6.42
CA LYS A 169 7.13 -17.02 7.25
C LYS A 169 5.72 -17.00 6.71
N VAL A 170 5.22 -18.19 6.36
CA VAL A 170 3.87 -18.40 5.83
C VAL A 170 2.92 -18.69 6.99
N ILE A 171 2.70 -17.70 7.84
CA ILE A 171 1.90 -17.83 9.07
C ILE A 171 1.04 -16.57 9.27
N LEU A 172 -0.09 -16.75 9.95
CA LEU A 172 -0.92 -15.65 10.42
C LEU A 172 -0.31 -15.10 11.72
N TYR A 173 -0.32 -13.78 11.87
CA TYR A 173 0.03 -13.18 13.16
C TYR A 173 -1.09 -13.44 14.17
N ASP A 174 -0.74 -14.03 15.31
CA ASP A 174 -1.62 -14.22 16.46
C ASP A 174 -0.79 -14.28 17.75
N SER A 175 -1.44 -14.57 18.88
CA SER A 175 -0.74 -14.66 20.17
C SER A 175 0.28 -15.81 20.24
N LEU A 176 0.13 -16.86 19.44
CA LEU A 176 1.01 -18.02 19.43
C LEU A 176 2.25 -17.77 18.58
N SER A 177 2.09 -17.04 17.46
CA SER A 177 3.19 -16.66 16.57
C SER A 177 3.91 -15.37 16.97
N GLU A 178 3.37 -14.60 17.93
CA GLU A 178 3.93 -13.31 18.38
C GLU A 178 5.43 -13.39 18.70
N GLU A 179 5.84 -14.35 19.54
CA GLU A 179 7.25 -14.49 19.93
C GLU A 179 8.12 -14.88 18.75
N GLU A 180 7.59 -15.73 17.86
CA GLU A 180 8.29 -16.17 16.67
C GLU A 180 8.52 -15.04 15.65
N ILE A 181 7.60 -14.07 15.61
CA ILE A 181 7.61 -12.96 14.63
C ILE A 181 8.34 -11.73 15.18
N LEU A 182 8.14 -11.40 16.47
CA LEU A 182 8.65 -10.17 17.09
C LEU A 182 9.92 -10.37 17.92
N SER A 183 10.46 -11.59 17.98
CA SER A 183 11.76 -11.85 18.62
C SER A 183 12.93 -11.22 17.84
N GLY A 184 14.07 -11.08 18.52
CA GLY A 184 15.31 -10.57 17.92
C GLY A 184 15.38 -9.06 17.76
N HIS A 185 14.54 -8.31 18.49
CA HIS A 185 14.55 -6.84 18.59
C HIS A 185 14.63 -6.12 17.23
N PRO A 186 13.58 -6.21 16.40
CA PRO A 186 13.58 -5.49 15.14
C PRO A 186 13.68 -3.97 15.35
N ASP A 187 14.48 -3.32 14.52
CA ASP A 187 14.61 -1.85 14.51
C ASP A 187 13.31 -1.18 14.08
N PHE A 188 12.51 -1.89 13.27
CA PHE A 188 11.19 -1.44 12.84
C PHE A 188 10.24 -2.60 12.54
N VAL A 189 8.97 -2.41 12.88
CA VAL A 189 7.86 -3.29 12.49
C VAL A 189 6.89 -2.52 11.58
N LEU A 190 6.59 -3.06 10.41
CA LEU A 190 5.57 -2.53 9.50
C LEU A 190 4.32 -3.40 9.57
N ASP A 191 3.23 -2.78 10.00
CA ASP A 191 1.91 -3.39 10.05
C ASP A 191 1.12 -3.01 8.78
N CYS A 192 0.97 -3.97 7.88
CA CYS A 192 0.23 -3.86 6.62
C CYS A 192 -1.01 -4.78 6.60
N ILE A 193 -1.52 -5.12 7.77
CA ILE A 193 -2.64 -6.05 7.97
C ILE A 193 -3.98 -5.36 7.69
N ASP A 194 -4.95 -6.08 7.13
CA ASP A 194 -6.29 -5.57 6.83
C ASP A 194 -7.39 -6.06 7.81
N ASN A 195 -7.12 -7.15 8.53
CA ASN A 195 -7.96 -7.64 9.62
C ASN A 195 -7.79 -6.77 10.90
N ILE A 196 -8.90 -6.41 11.53
CA ILE A 196 -8.93 -5.52 12.70
C ILE A 196 -8.37 -6.21 13.94
N ASP A 197 -8.79 -7.45 14.23
CA ASP A 197 -8.35 -8.22 15.41
C ASP A 197 -6.83 -8.41 15.40
N THR A 198 -6.31 -8.91 14.28
CA THR A 198 -4.88 -9.16 14.11
C THR A 198 -4.07 -7.86 14.19
N LYS A 199 -4.55 -6.78 13.56
CA LYS A 199 -3.90 -5.46 13.63
C LYS A 199 -3.84 -4.92 15.05
N VAL A 200 -4.95 -4.99 15.80
CA VAL A 200 -4.99 -4.54 17.21
C VAL A 200 -4.02 -5.36 18.06
N ALA A 201 -4.00 -6.68 17.89
CA ALA A 201 -3.09 -7.57 18.63
C ALA A 201 -1.62 -7.23 18.36
N LEU A 202 -1.23 -7.03 17.09
CA LEU A 202 0.13 -6.65 16.70
C LEU A 202 0.53 -5.30 17.29
N LEU A 203 -0.31 -4.28 17.15
CA LEU A 203 -0.01 -2.94 17.65
C LEU A 203 0.12 -2.92 19.17
N ALA A 204 -0.76 -3.62 19.89
CA ALA A 204 -0.68 -3.75 21.33
C ALA A 204 0.59 -4.49 21.77
N ALA A 205 1.01 -5.53 21.04
CA ALA A 205 2.25 -6.26 21.30
C ALA A 205 3.49 -5.37 21.08
N CYS A 206 3.54 -4.60 20.00
CA CYS A 206 4.64 -3.66 19.74
C CYS A 206 4.76 -2.62 20.84
N VAL A 207 3.66 -2.00 21.27
CA VAL A 207 3.66 -1.03 22.38
C VAL A 207 4.13 -1.68 23.68
N ARG A 208 3.59 -2.85 24.04
CA ARG A 208 3.98 -3.61 25.24
C ARG A 208 5.46 -3.99 25.25
N ARG A 209 6.03 -4.30 24.09
CA ARG A 209 7.44 -4.70 23.92
C ARG A 209 8.39 -3.50 23.70
N GLY A 210 7.86 -2.28 23.57
CA GLY A 210 8.66 -1.09 23.25
C GLY A 210 9.26 -1.11 21.84
N LEU A 211 8.64 -1.82 20.90
CA LEU A 211 9.09 -1.92 19.51
C LEU A 211 8.57 -0.73 18.69
N LYS A 212 9.43 -0.18 17.82
CA LYS A 212 9.03 0.84 16.85
C LYS A 212 8.13 0.21 15.80
N VAL A 213 6.95 0.79 15.61
CA VAL A 213 5.95 0.28 14.66
C VAL A 213 5.38 1.40 13.81
N LEU A 214 5.10 1.12 12.53
CA LEU A 214 4.38 1.99 11.60
C LEU A 214 3.26 1.17 10.98
N SER A 215 2.02 1.63 11.10
CA SER A 215 0.85 0.92 10.58
C SER A 215 0.26 1.59 9.35
N ALA A 216 0.01 0.83 8.30
CA ALA A 216 -0.87 1.24 7.22
C ALA A 216 -2.33 1.08 7.63
N THR A 217 -3.14 2.07 7.29
CA THR A 217 -4.59 2.00 7.46
C THR A 217 -5.28 1.60 6.13
N GLY A 218 -6.59 1.84 5.99
CA GLY A 218 -7.35 1.38 4.83
C GLY A 218 -6.97 2.11 3.54
N ALA A 219 -6.21 1.48 2.65
CA ALA A 219 -5.81 2.02 1.34
C ALA A 219 -6.83 1.77 0.20
N GLY A 220 -7.83 0.90 0.42
CA GLY A 220 -8.86 0.57 -0.56
C GLY A 220 -9.88 1.70 -0.79
N ALA A 221 -10.61 1.65 -1.91
CA ALA A 221 -11.65 2.61 -2.28
C ALA A 221 -11.19 4.09 -2.32
N ARG A 222 -9.92 4.32 -2.63
CA ARG A 222 -9.28 5.65 -2.70
C ARG A 222 -8.60 5.84 -4.05
N ALA A 223 -8.36 7.09 -4.44
CA ALA A 223 -7.75 7.45 -5.71
C ALA A 223 -6.84 8.69 -5.66
N ASP A 224 -6.90 9.52 -4.61
CA ASP A 224 -6.12 10.75 -4.52
C ASP A 224 -4.82 10.54 -3.72
N PRO A 225 -3.65 10.45 -4.39
CA PRO A 225 -2.38 10.22 -3.71
C PRO A 225 -1.91 11.44 -2.90
N THR A 226 -2.38 12.65 -3.23
CA THR A 226 -1.92 13.90 -2.57
C THR A 226 -2.44 14.03 -1.15
N ARG A 227 -3.42 13.21 -0.76
CA ARG A 227 -4.06 13.20 0.56
C ARG A 227 -3.51 12.16 1.51
N ILE A 228 -2.45 11.44 1.12
CA ILE A 228 -1.76 10.46 1.96
C ILE A 228 -0.84 11.20 2.93
N ARG A 229 -0.88 10.81 4.21
CA ARG A 229 -0.14 11.45 5.31
C ARG A 229 0.38 10.41 6.30
N VAL A 230 1.41 10.79 7.04
CA VAL A 230 1.92 10.04 8.21
C VAL A 230 1.69 10.90 9.44
N ALA A 231 0.97 10.38 10.42
CA ALA A 231 0.69 11.06 11.69
C ALA A 231 0.36 10.06 12.79
N ASP A 232 0.07 10.53 14.01
CA ASP A 232 -0.38 9.64 15.06
C ASP A 232 -1.72 8.98 14.69
N LEU A 233 -1.91 7.73 15.11
CA LEU A 233 -3.15 7.00 14.91
C LEU A 233 -4.38 7.82 15.35
N ARG A 234 -4.28 8.59 16.44
CA ARG A 234 -5.33 9.49 16.98
C ARG A 234 -5.82 10.51 15.98
N GLU A 235 -4.92 11.00 15.14
CA GLU A 235 -5.18 12.06 14.17
C GLU A 235 -5.79 11.53 12.88
N SER A 236 -5.82 10.21 12.68
CA SER A 236 -6.36 9.64 11.46
C SER A 236 -7.89 9.80 11.36
N THR A 237 -8.33 10.39 10.25
CA THR A 237 -9.74 10.67 9.95
C THR A 237 -10.16 10.02 8.62
N ASN A 238 -11.47 9.98 8.35
CA ASN A 238 -12.03 9.45 7.10
C ASN A 238 -11.62 8.00 6.74
N ASP A 239 -11.34 7.17 7.76
CA ASP A 239 -11.01 5.76 7.57
C ASP A 239 -11.72 4.84 8.59
N PRO A 240 -12.63 3.97 8.13
CA PRO A 240 -13.29 3.00 9.00
C PRO A 240 -12.33 2.02 9.68
N LEU A 241 -11.24 1.62 9.03
CA LEU A 241 -10.27 0.68 9.61
C LEU A 241 -9.55 1.33 10.79
N SER A 242 -8.96 2.50 10.60
CA SER A 242 -8.27 3.21 11.68
C SER A 242 -9.20 3.57 12.83
N ARG A 243 -10.47 3.94 12.54
CA ARG A 243 -11.48 4.20 13.57
C ARG A 243 -11.75 2.99 14.46
N ALA A 244 -11.94 1.81 13.85
CA ALA A 244 -12.19 0.58 14.60
C ALA A 244 -10.98 0.17 15.44
N VAL A 245 -9.77 0.25 14.85
CA VAL A 245 -8.50 -0.07 15.51
C VAL A 245 -8.26 0.87 16.70
N ARG A 246 -8.44 2.19 16.53
CA ARG A 246 -8.36 3.16 17.63
C ARG A 246 -9.29 2.82 18.79
N HIS A 247 -10.55 2.59 18.47
CA HIS A 247 -11.56 2.30 19.47
C HIS A 247 -11.17 1.06 20.29
N ARG A 248 -10.71 0.00 19.62
CA ARG A 248 -10.31 -1.25 20.27
C ARG A 248 -9.00 -1.14 21.04
N LEU A 249 -7.98 -0.47 20.51
CA LEU A 249 -6.74 -0.22 21.25
C LEU A 249 -7.00 0.55 22.55
N ARG A 250 -7.88 1.57 22.50
CA ARG A 250 -8.27 2.31 23.70
C ARG A 250 -9.06 1.44 24.68
N LYS A 251 -10.08 0.72 24.19
CA LYS A 251 -10.98 -0.08 25.01
C LYS A 251 -10.30 -1.29 25.64
N ASP A 252 -9.57 -2.05 24.83
CA ASP A 252 -9.06 -3.38 25.19
C ASP A 252 -7.64 -3.32 25.78
N HIS A 253 -6.87 -2.27 25.46
CA HIS A 253 -5.45 -2.14 25.86
C HIS A 253 -5.08 -0.80 26.51
N GLY A 254 -5.99 0.17 26.62
CA GLY A 254 -5.69 1.49 27.18
C GLY A 254 -4.76 2.35 26.33
N ILE A 255 -4.55 2.00 25.05
CA ILE A 255 -3.64 2.71 24.14
C ILE A 255 -4.45 3.76 23.38
N ASP A 256 -4.24 5.03 23.71
CA ASP A 256 -4.93 6.13 23.03
C ASP A 256 -4.20 6.62 21.77
N GLY A 257 -2.86 6.57 21.76
CA GLY A 257 -2.01 6.98 20.63
C GLY A 257 -0.54 6.59 20.84
N GLY A 258 0.38 7.32 20.23
CA GLY A 258 1.82 7.01 20.19
C GLY A 258 2.21 6.02 19.08
N ILE A 259 1.29 5.77 18.14
CA ILE A 259 1.49 4.82 17.04
C ILE A 259 1.41 5.61 15.73
N PRO A 260 2.52 5.81 15.01
CA PRO A 260 2.48 6.47 13.72
C PRO A 260 1.76 5.58 12.70
N VAL A 261 0.95 6.20 11.85
CA VAL A 261 0.19 5.51 10.80
C VAL A 261 0.25 6.24 9.47
N VAL A 262 0.23 5.46 8.39
CA VAL A 262 0.01 5.97 7.03
C VAL A 262 -1.47 5.85 6.69
N PHE A 263 -2.12 7.00 6.45
CA PHE A 263 -3.54 7.07 6.15
C PHE A 263 -3.80 8.11 5.06
N SER A 264 -5.04 8.17 4.55
CA SER A 264 -5.46 9.17 3.58
C SER A 264 -6.66 9.97 4.11
N LEU A 265 -6.62 11.29 3.89
CA LEU A 265 -7.72 12.20 4.22
C LEU A 265 -8.89 12.12 3.23
N GLU A 266 -8.73 11.39 2.12
CA GLU A 266 -9.81 11.13 1.17
C GLU A 266 -10.95 10.35 1.85
N LYS A 267 -12.21 10.58 1.47
CA LYS A 267 -13.30 9.69 1.88
C LYS A 267 -13.33 8.49 0.93
N PRO A 268 -13.52 7.25 1.42
CA PRO A 268 -13.68 6.08 0.56
C PRO A 268 -14.81 6.30 -0.47
N LYS A 269 -14.48 6.17 -1.77
CA LYS A 269 -15.37 6.44 -2.91
C LYS A 269 -16.22 5.25 -3.34
N ALA A 270 -15.84 4.04 -2.95
CA ALA A 270 -16.51 2.81 -3.34
C ALA A 270 -17.04 2.06 -2.11
N LYS A 271 -18.24 1.49 -2.25
CA LYS A 271 -18.81 0.56 -1.27
C LYS A 271 -18.26 -0.85 -1.51
N LEU A 272 -18.40 -1.71 -0.50
CA LEU A 272 -18.15 -3.15 -0.64
C LEU A 272 -19.01 -3.70 -1.77
N LEU A 273 -18.40 -4.47 -2.67
CA LEU A 273 -19.15 -5.13 -3.73
C LEU A 273 -20.10 -6.17 -3.13
N PRO A 274 -21.31 -6.34 -3.71
CA PRO A 274 -22.20 -7.42 -3.34
C PRO A 274 -21.47 -8.75 -3.57
N PHE A 275 -21.56 -9.64 -2.59
CA PHE A 275 -21.06 -11.00 -2.72
C PHE A 275 -22.07 -11.80 -3.53
N LYS A 276 -21.61 -12.51 -4.56
CA LYS A 276 -22.39 -13.51 -5.27
C LYS A 276 -21.72 -14.86 -5.01
N GLY A 277 -22.47 -15.82 -4.50
CA GLY A 277 -21.97 -17.18 -4.28
C GLY A 277 -21.56 -17.86 -5.59
N PRO A 278 -20.92 -19.04 -5.54
CA PRO A 278 -20.62 -19.86 -6.72
C PRO A 278 -21.87 -20.20 -7.56
N SER A 279 -23.03 -20.26 -6.89
CA SER A 279 -24.37 -20.47 -7.44
C SER A 279 -24.94 -19.23 -8.16
N GLY A 280 -24.35 -18.05 -7.95
CA GLY A 280 -24.87 -16.77 -8.44
C GLY A 280 -25.93 -16.11 -7.56
N GLU A 281 -26.35 -16.76 -6.46
CA GLU A 281 -27.32 -16.23 -5.50
C GLU A 281 -26.67 -15.32 -4.43
N GLU A 282 -27.49 -14.47 -3.79
CA GLU A 282 -27.08 -13.68 -2.62
C GLU A 282 -26.98 -14.60 -1.39
N GLU A 283 -25.84 -15.23 -1.24
CA GLU A 283 -25.54 -16.08 -0.08
C GLU A 283 -24.83 -15.28 1.02
N ASN A 284 -24.90 -15.77 2.26
CA ASN A 284 -24.25 -15.10 3.38
C ASN A 284 -22.72 -15.19 3.20
N PRO A 285 -22.01 -14.05 3.06
CA PRO A 285 -20.56 -14.07 2.81
C PRO A 285 -19.77 -14.76 3.92
N SER A 286 -20.34 -14.84 5.13
CA SER A 286 -19.72 -15.47 6.29
C SER A 286 -19.50 -16.97 6.10
N ASP A 287 -20.36 -17.63 5.30
CA ASP A 287 -20.30 -19.07 5.04
C ASP A 287 -19.14 -19.46 4.12
N TYR A 288 -18.51 -18.46 3.48
CA TYR A 288 -17.39 -18.61 2.54
C TYR A 288 -16.07 -18.10 3.12
N GLN A 289 -15.99 -17.86 4.43
CA GLN A 289 -14.75 -17.48 5.09
C GLN A 289 -13.79 -18.67 5.14
N ILE A 290 -12.66 -18.57 4.43
CA ILE A 290 -11.56 -19.54 4.55
C ILE A 290 -10.91 -19.42 5.93
N VAL A 291 -10.85 -18.20 6.49
CA VAL A 291 -10.33 -17.91 7.82
C VAL A 291 -11.35 -17.06 8.58
N PRO A 292 -11.78 -17.47 9.80
CA PRO A 292 -12.73 -16.70 10.59
C PRO A 292 -12.30 -15.24 10.78
N GLY A 293 -13.23 -14.31 10.56
CA GLY A 293 -13.00 -12.87 10.76
C GLY A 293 -12.35 -12.15 9.58
N PHE A 294 -11.93 -12.85 8.53
CA PHE A 294 -11.46 -12.22 7.29
C PHE A 294 -12.63 -11.82 6.38
N ARG A 295 -12.47 -10.69 5.68
CA ARG A 295 -13.53 -10.16 4.82
C ARG A 295 -13.64 -10.97 3.53
N VAL A 296 -14.83 -11.49 3.27
CA VAL A 296 -15.17 -12.14 1.99
C VAL A 296 -15.60 -11.10 0.93
N ARG A 297 -16.14 -9.96 1.37
CA ARG A 297 -16.51 -8.87 0.45
C ARG A 297 -15.29 -8.07 0.01
N ILE A 298 -15.13 -7.96 -1.30
CA ILE A 298 -14.02 -7.24 -1.93
C ILE A 298 -14.30 -5.74 -1.89
N ILE A 299 -13.35 -4.98 -1.34
CA ILE A 299 -13.27 -3.54 -1.54
C ILE A 299 -12.60 -3.30 -2.89
N PRO A 300 -13.16 -2.48 -3.79
CA PRO A 300 -12.46 -2.08 -5.01
C PRO A 300 -11.14 -1.36 -4.68
N VAL A 301 -10.04 -1.80 -5.30
CA VAL A 301 -8.71 -1.24 -5.04
C VAL A 301 -8.08 -0.77 -6.35
N LEU A 302 -7.77 0.53 -6.41
CA LEU A 302 -6.86 1.09 -7.41
C LEU A 302 -5.43 0.85 -6.92
N GLY A 303 -4.69 -0.05 -7.58
CA GLY A 303 -3.40 -0.54 -7.09
C GLY A 303 -2.33 0.53 -6.83
N THR A 304 -2.42 1.68 -7.50
CA THR A 304 -1.50 2.82 -7.27
C THR A 304 -1.57 3.35 -5.84
N ILE A 305 -2.74 3.32 -5.19
CA ILE A 305 -2.87 3.88 -3.83
C ILE A 305 -2.20 3.01 -2.76
N PRO A 306 -2.48 1.70 -2.65
CA PRO A 306 -1.71 0.83 -1.76
C PRO A 306 -0.21 0.87 -2.04
N ALA A 307 0.19 0.94 -3.32
CA ALA A 307 1.60 1.04 -3.68
C ALA A 307 2.23 2.31 -3.10
N ILE A 308 1.57 3.47 -3.22
CA ILE A 308 2.04 4.74 -2.65
C ILE A 308 2.05 4.70 -1.12
N PHE A 309 1.06 4.07 -0.47
CA PHE A 309 1.13 3.81 0.98
C PHE A 309 2.41 3.05 1.33
N GLY A 310 2.73 1.99 0.58
CA GLY A 310 3.96 1.22 0.78
C GLY A 310 5.23 2.05 0.56
N GLN A 311 5.26 2.89 -0.49
CA GLN A 311 6.39 3.81 -0.73
C GLN A 311 6.56 4.83 0.41
N VAL A 312 5.46 5.40 0.91
CA VAL A 312 5.48 6.33 2.05
C VAL A 312 6.01 5.63 3.30
N MET A 313 5.58 4.39 3.57
CA MET A 313 6.10 3.60 4.69
C MET A 313 7.61 3.35 4.57
N ALA A 314 8.07 2.92 3.39
CA ALA A 314 9.49 2.66 3.16
C ALA A 314 10.34 3.93 3.32
N SER A 315 9.88 5.06 2.77
CA SER A 315 10.56 6.36 2.91
C SER A 315 10.65 6.81 4.37
N TYR A 316 9.54 6.71 5.11
CA TYR A 316 9.51 7.02 6.54
C TYR A 316 10.49 6.13 7.32
N VAL A 317 10.44 4.81 7.11
CA VAL A 317 11.30 3.88 7.85
C VAL A 317 12.77 4.07 7.47
N ALA A 318 13.12 4.17 6.19
CA ALA A 318 14.49 4.37 5.75
C ALA A 318 15.11 5.65 6.34
N THR A 319 14.36 6.75 6.37
CA THR A 319 14.84 8.01 6.98
C THR A 319 15.01 7.89 8.50
N GLN A 320 14.11 7.20 9.19
CA GLN A 320 14.26 6.90 10.62
C GLN A 320 15.47 6.02 10.93
N LEU A 321 15.73 4.99 10.12
CA LEU A 321 16.89 4.10 10.27
C LEU A 321 18.21 4.83 9.97
N ALA A 322 18.22 5.71 8.97
CA ALA A 322 19.35 6.58 8.65
C ALA A 322 19.60 7.65 9.74
N GLY A 323 18.65 7.90 10.64
CA GLY A 323 18.69 8.99 11.61
C GLY A 323 18.47 10.36 10.98
N LEU A 324 17.90 10.42 9.77
CA LEU A 324 17.55 11.67 9.10
C LEU A 324 16.19 12.16 9.61
N GLN A 325 16.17 13.34 10.22
CA GLN A 325 14.92 13.96 10.64
C GLN A 325 14.21 14.61 9.45
N VAL A 326 13.05 14.08 9.10
CA VAL A 326 12.17 14.64 8.07
C VAL A 326 10.98 15.32 8.76
N GLN A 327 10.77 16.59 8.44
CA GLN A 327 9.57 17.30 8.87
C GLN A 327 8.40 16.86 7.99
N MET A 328 7.43 16.18 8.58
CA MET A 328 6.20 15.80 7.91
C MET A 328 5.16 16.91 8.09
N GLU A 329 4.31 17.11 7.08
CA GLU A 329 3.21 18.07 7.16
C GLU A 329 2.30 17.72 8.35
N PRO A 330 2.05 18.66 9.28
CA PRO A 330 1.20 18.39 10.44
C PRO A 330 -0.24 18.11 10.01
N VAL A 331 -0.93 17.25 10.74
CA VAL A 331 -2.38 17.10 10.57
C VAL A 331 -3.06 18.25 11.29
N VAL A 332 -3.44 19.27 10.54
CA VAL A 332 -4.22 20.39 11.09
C VAL A 332 -5.63 19.89 11.39
N ASN A 333 -5.88 19.55 12.65
CA ASN A 333 -7.21 19.33 13.17
C ASN A 333 -7.72 20.67 13.74
N PHE A 334 -8.69 21.27 13.07
CA PHE A 334 -9.37 22.45 13.62
C PHE A 334 -10.19 22.02 14.83
N ASP A 335 -9.93 22.64 15.98
CA ASP A 335 -10.81 22.52 17.14
C ASP A 335 -12.11 23.30 16.92
N THR A 336 -13.06 23.17 17.85
CA THR A 336 -14.35 23.85 17.78
C THR A 336 -14.21 25.38 17.73
N ASP A 337 -13.18 25.94 18.34
CA ASP A 337 -12.95 27.38 18.36
C ASP A 337 -12.40 27.89 17.02
N HIS A 338 -11.50 27.15 16.39
CA HIS A 338 -11.09 27.39 15.01
C HIS A 338 -12.28 27.29 14.05
N TYR A 339 -13.15 26.29 14.21
CA TYR A 339 -14.38 26.19 13.42
C TYR A 339 -15.31 27.39 13.66
N ARG A 340 -15.47 27.85 14.91
CA ARG A 340 -16.25 29.05 15.23
C ARG A 340 -15.67 30.28 14.57
N ILE A 341 -14.36 30.47 14.61
CA ILE A 341 -13.69 31.61 13.96
C ILE A 341 -13.88 31.57 12.44
N LEU A 342 -13.67 30.41 11.81
CA LEU A 342 -13.88 30.25 10.36
C LEU A 342 -15.33 30.47 9.97
N HIS A 343 -16.28 29.95 10.75
CA HIS A 343 -17.71 30.15 10.56
C HIS A 343 -18.11 31.62 10.74
N GLN A 344 -17.59 32.29 11.78
CA GLN A 344 -17.83 33.71 12.02
C GLN A 344 -17.30 34.57 10.86
N ARG A 345 -16.08 34.29 10.38
CA ARG A 345 -15.51 34.97 9.22
C ARG A 345 -16.31 34.72 7.94
N LEU A 346 -16.85 33.51 7.77
CA LEU A 346 -17.73 33.19 6.65
C LEU A 346 -19.02 34.02 6.73
N ILE A 347 -19.65 34.10 7.91
CA ILE A 347 -20.83 34.95 8.14
C ILE A 347 -20.50 36.41 7.81
N GLU A 348 -19.43 36.96 8.38
CA GLU A 348 -19.03 38.35 8.12
C GLU A 348 -18.80 38.63 6.64
N HIS A 349 -18.18 37.68 5.91
CA HIS A 349 -17.99 37.79 4.48
C HIS A 349 -19.31 37.74 3.70
N GLU A 350 -20.23 36.85 4.07
CA GLU A 350 -21.56 36.77 3.47
C GLU A 350 -22.38 38.05 3.74
N GLU A 351 -22.34 38.58 4.96
CA GLU A 351 -23.02 39.81 5.34
C GLU A 351 -22.46 41.04 4.61
N LEU A 352 -21.14 41.08 4.37
CA LEU A 352 -20.52 42.14 3.56
C LEU A 352 -20.96 42.10 2.09
N LEU A 353 -21.08 40.90 1.51
CA LEU A 353 -21.43 40.74 0.09
C LEU A 353 -22.93 40.86 -0.18
N TYR A 354 -23.77 40.30 0.68
CA TYR A 354 -25.20 40.13 0.45
C TYR A 354 -26.08 40.94 1.42
N GLY A 355 -25.48 41.56 2.44
CA GLY A 355 -26.20 42.15 3.55
C GLY A 355 -26.58 41.10 4.61
N THR A 356 -27.00 41.58 5.76
CA THR A 356 -27.50 40.73 6.85
C THR A 356 -28.74 39.93 6.42
N SER A 357 -29.02 38.80 7.07
CA SER A 357 -30.22 37.98 6.82
C SER A 357 -31.52 38.81 6.85
N MET A 358 -31.60 39.80 7.73
CA MET A 358 -32.70 40.78 7.80
C MET A 358 -32.77 41.70 6.57
N GLN A 359 -31.62 42.12 6.01
CA GLN A 359 -31.58 42.97 4.81
C GLN A 359 -31.97 42.19 3.56
N VAL A 360 -31.54 40.93 3.44
CA VAL A 360 -31.93 40.04 2.33
C VAL A 360 -33.42 39.67 2.41
N GLU A 361 -33.97 39.44 3.60
CA GLU A 361 -35.41 39.26 3.78
C GLU A 361 -36.22 40.55 3.54
N MET A 362 -35.71 41.71 3.92
CA MET A 362 -36.33 43.00 3.58
C MET A 362 -36.34 43.23 2.07
N LEU A 363 -35.26 42.90 1.36
CA LEU A 363 -35.20 42.95 -0.12
C LEU A 363 -36.20 41.98 -0.77
N LYS A 364 -36.36 40.76 -0.23
CA LYS A 364 -37.41 39.84 -0.67
C LYS A 364 -38.82 40.39 -0.41
N LYS A 365 -39.05 41.00 0.75
CA LYS A 365 -40.33 41.64 1.11
C LYS A 365 -40.64 42.86 0.23
N LEU A 366 -39.62 43.66 -0.12
CA LEU A 366 -39.71 44.78 -1.06
C LEU A 366 -40.00 44.31 -2.50
N CYS A 367 -39.43 43.17 -2.92
CA CYS A 367 -39.75 42.54 -4.20
C CYS A 367 -41.11 41.81 -4.23
N THR A 368 -41.83 41.75 -3.10
CA THR A 368 -43.20 41.21 -3.00
C THR A 368 -44.26 42.28 -2.76
N LEU A 369 -44.07 43.49 -3.32
CA LEU A 369 -45.16 44.45 -3.46
C LEU A 369 -46.12 44.01 -4.60
N PRO A 370 -47.44 44.20 -4.45
CA PRO A 370 -48.43 43.56 -5.30
C PRO A 370 -48.46 44.13 -6.72
N LYS A 371 -48.72 43.22 -7.67
CA LYS A 371 -48.97 43.47 -9.09
C LYS A 371 -49.99 44.60 -9.29
N SER A 372 -49.59 45.64 -10.01
CA SER A 372 -50.52 46.41 -10.87
C SER A 372 -49.78 47.06 -12.04
N CYS A 373 -49.50 46.28 -13.09
CA CYS A 373 -49.81 46.68 -14.46
C CYS A 373 -49.58 45.51 -15.42
N GLY A 374 -50.40 45.47 -16.47
CA GLY A 374 -50.69 44.32 -17.30
C GLY A 374 -49.53 43.73 -18.11
N MET A 375 -49.70 42.42 -18.32
CA MET A 375 -49.23 41.59 -19.45
C MET A 375 -47.75 41.17 -19.51
N GLY A 376 -47.56 39.85 -19.61
CA GLY A 376 -46.42 39.22 -20.27
C GLY A 376 -45.61 38.28 -19.39
N GLU A 377 -45.82 36.98 -19.57
CA GLU A 377 -45.03 35.87 -19.00
C GLU A 377 -43.52 36.02 -19.25
N VAL A 378 -42.67 35.83 -18.22
CA VAL A 378 -41.47 34.96 -18.31
C VAL A 378 -41.17 34.39 -16.92
N GLN A 379 -41.01 33.08 -16.89
CA GLN A 379 -40.96 32.19 -15.74
C GLN A 379 -39.75 32.38 -14.81
N GLY A 380 -40.02 32.17 -13.52
CA GLY A 380 -39.01 31.85 -12.51
C GLY A 380 -38.42 30.46 -12.75
N THR A 381 -37.24 30.41 -13.36
CA THR A 381 -36.42 29.18 -13.43
C THR A 381 -34.91 29.45 -13.45
N TYR A 382 -34.46 30.71 -13.30
CA TYR A 382 -33.04 31.05 -13.43
C TYR A 382 -32.25 31.13 -12.12
N LEU A 383 -32.88 31.18 -10.94
CA LEU A 383 -32.15 31.42 -9.69
C LEU A 383 -31.66 30.13 -8.98
N LEU A 384 -32.16 28.96 -9.36
CA LEU A 384 -31.74 27.67 -8.77
C LEU A 384 -30.65 26.93 -9.58
N LYS A 385 -30.27 27.46 -10.75
CA LYS A 385 -29.21 26.87 -11.59
C LYS A 385 -27.83 27.52 -11.44
N MET A 386 -27.73 28.72 -10.84
CA MET A 386 -26.44 29.39 -10.60
C MET A 386 -25.74 29.01 -9.29
N LEU A 387 -26.40 28.27 -8.38
CA LEU A 387 -25.84 27.97 -7.06
C LEU A 387 -25.10 26.63 -6.94
N GLY A 388 -25.06 25.77 -7.98
CA GLY A 388 -24.19 24.58 -7.97
C GLY A 388 -24.41 23.57 -6.81
N VAL A 389 -25.50 23.68 -6.04
CA VAL A 389 -25.82 22.77 -4.94
C VAL A 389 -26.74 21.67 -5.45
N GLN A 390 -26.21 20.46 -5.61
CA GLN A 390 -27.04 19.26 -5.61
C GLN A 390 -27.57 19.05 -4.19
N CYS A 391 -28.81 19.46 -3.93
CA CYS A 391 -29.55 19.00 -2.75
C CYS A 391 -29.80 17.49 -2.89
N GLY A 392 -29.07 16.69 -2.11
CA GLY A 392 -29.47 15.33 -1.80
C GLY A 392 -30.65 15.37 -0.84
N VAL A 393 -31.78 14.82 -1.29
CA VAL A 393 -32.99 14.60 -0.48
C VAL A 393 -32.66 13.61 0.64
N LEU A 394 -33.10 13.95 1.86
CA LEU A 394 -33.03 13.13 3.08
C LEU A 394 -33.68 11.75 2.92
#